data_AF-A0A7V0V7W8-F1
#
_entry.id   AF-A0A7V0V7W8-F1
#
_cell.length_a   1.000
_cell.length_b   1.000
_cell.length_c   1.000
_cell.angle_alpha   90.00
_cell.angle_beta   90.00
_cell.angle_gamma   90.00
#
_symmetry.space_group_name_H-M   'P 1'
#
loop_
_entity.id
_entity.type
_entity.pdbx_description
1 polymer ?
#
loop_
_entity_poly.entity_id
_entity_poly.type
_entity_poly.pdbx_seq_one_letter_code
_entity_poly.pdbx_strand_id
1 'polypeptide(L)'
;MKLTQIIARDIPDAWFQAINAVVNDGFEYVIERGSYKGSKRRELDFVTIQITHPGTRPLVPDIPAHLGLTPPASEEYVEDYLRYLMTSEKQENEQYTYGEYL
;
A
#
# COMPACT_ATOMS: atom_id res chain seq x y z
N MET A 1 -12.94 5.45 -16.64
CA MET A 1 -11.70 4.90 -16.10
C MET A 1 -10.56 5.89 -16.33
N LYS A 2 -10.13 6.64 -15.31
CA LYS A 2 -8.96 7.55 -15.38
C LYS A 2 -7.69 6.77 -15.01
N LEU A 3 -6.77 6.63 -15.97
CA LEU A 3 -5.46 5.99 -15.75
C LEU A 3 -4.48 6.98 -15.13
N THR A 4 -3.86 6.60 -14.01
CA THR A 4 -2.74 7.30 -13.38
C THR A 4 -1.48 6.49 -13.57
N GLN A 5 -0.42 7.09 -14.13
CA GLN A 5 0.86 6.42 -14.34
C GLN A 5 1.94 7.06 -13.48
N ILE A 6 2.65 6.25 -12.72
CA ILE A 6 3.72 6.68 -11.81
C ILE A 6 4.99 5.93 -12.20
N ILE A 7 6.09 6.66 -12.34
CA ILE A 7 7.44 6.09 -12.43
C ILE A 7 8.21 6.58 -11.21
N ALA A 8 8.56 5.63 -10.35
CA ALA A 8 9.24 5.90 -9.09
C ALA A 8 10.63 5.27 -9.07
N ARG A 9 11.52 5.84 -8.27
CA ARG A 9 12.84 5.28 -8.05
C ARG A 9 12.77 4.02 -7.19
N ASP A 10 12.16 4.12 -6.01
CA ASP A 10 12.08 3.08 -4.99
C ASP A 10 10.65 3.00 -4.40
N ILE A 11 10.45 2.09 -3.44
CA ILE A 11 9.13 1.86 -2.82
C ILE A 11 8.65 3.08 -2.01
N PRO A 12 9.49 3.74 -1.18
CA PRO A 12 9.10 4.97 -0.50
C PRO A 12 8.63 6.08 -1.47
N ASP A 13 9.39 6.31 -2.55
CA ASP A 13 9.05 7.30 -3.58
C ASP A 13 7.70 6.96 -4.24
N ALA A 14 7.49 5.70 -4.62
CA ALA A 14 6.21 5.23 -5.16
C ALA A 14 5.04 5.50 -4.21
N TRP A 15 5.22 5.25 -2.92
CA TRP A 15 4.20 5.48 -1.90
C TRP A 15 3.81 6.96 -1.81
N PHE A 16 4.80 7.86 -1.67
CA PHE A 16 4.53 9.30 -1.58
C PHE A 16 3.92 9.86 -2.88
N GLN A 17 4.38 9.42 -4.04
CA GLN A 17 3.79 9.83 -5.32
C GLN A 17 2.33 9.36 -5.46
N ALA A 18 2.02 8.14 -5.02
CA ALA A 18 0.66 7.61 -5.05
C ALA A 18 -0.27 8.39 -4.09
N ILE A 19 0.18 8.70 -2.88
CA ILE A 19 -0.59 9.52 -1.93
C ILE A 19 -0.83 10.93 -2.52
N ASN A 20 0.21 11.56 -3.07
CA ASN A 20 0.07 12.86 -3.72
C ASN A 20 -0.93 12.81 -4.89
N ALA A 21 -0.91 11.76 -5.70
CA ALA A 21 -1.88 11.58 -6.78
C ALA A 21 -3.32 11.43 -6.24
N VAL A 22 -3.53 10.66 -5.17
CA VAL A 22 -4.86 10.57 -4.52
C VAL A 22 -5.32 11.94 -4.02
N VAL A 23 -4.43 12.71 -3.39
CA VAL A 23 -4.74 14.04 -2.82
C VAL A 23 -4.99 15.09 -3.90
N ASN A 24 -4.34 15.03 -5.06
CA ASN A 24 -4.52 16.03 -6.11
C ASN A 24 -5.60 15.64 -7.12
N ASP A 25 -5.61 14.37 -7.53
CA ASP A 25 -6.36 13.87 -8.68
C ASP A 25 -7.42 12.84 -8.34
N GLY A 26 -7.43 12.32 -7.11
CA GLY A 26 -8.36 11.29 -6.67
C GLY A 26 -9.79 11.80 -6.58
N PHE A 27 -10.73 10.98 -7.05
CA PHE A 27 -12.16 11.27 -6.95
C PHE A 27 -12.69 10.89 -5.57
N GLU A 28 -13.71 11.60 -5.10
CA GLU A 28 -14.33 11.37 -3.80
C GLU A 28 -15.67 10.64 -3.96
N TYR A 29 -15.91 9.65 -3.08
CA TYR A 29 -17.21 9.00 -2.96
C TYR A 29 -17.54 8.67 -1.50
N VAL A 30 -18.81 8.41 -1.22
CA VAL A 30 -19.29 8.01 0.09
C VAL A 30 -19.34 6.48 0.17
N ILE A 31 -18.76 5.92 1.22
CA ILE A 31 -18.77 4.48 1.45
C ILE A 31 -20.20 4.05 1.83
N GLU A 32 -20.84 3.23 0.99
CA GLU A 32 -22.23 2.81 1.22
C GLU A 32 -22.37 1.53 2.06
N ARG A 33 -21.33 0.67 2.07
CA ARG A 33 -21.34 -0.65 2.73
C ARG A 33 -19.96 -0.99 3.31
N GLY A 34 -19.96 -1.86 4.32
CA GLY A 34 -18.76 -2.35 5.00
C GLY A 34 -18.27 -1.44 6.12
N SER A 35 -17.05 -1.70 6.59
CA SER A 35 -16.36 -0.84 7.55
C SER A 35 -16.27 0.58 6.98
N TYR A 36 -16.51 1.59 7.82
CA TYR A 36 -16.51 3.02 7.46
C TYR A 36 -17.72 3.55 6.67
N LYS A 37 -18.85 2.84 6.63
CA LYS A 37 -20.11 3.33 6.02
C LYS A 37 -20.43 4.78 6.43
N GLY A 38 -20.72 5.64 5.46
CA GLY A 38 -21.01 7.06 5.63
C GLY A 38 -19.77 7.97 5.60
N SER A 39 -18.56 7.40 5.61
CA SER A 39 -17.33 8.18 5.47
C SER A 39 -17.05 8.50 3.99
N LYS A 40 -16.36 9.62 3.76
CA LYS A 40 -15.83 9.99 2.45
C LYS A 40 -14.47 9.31 2.24
N ARG A 41 -14.26 8.76 1.06
CA ARG A 41 -12.98 8.21 0.61
C ARG A 41 -12.57 8.86 -0.69
N ARG A 42 -11.26 9.10 -0.83
CA ARG A 42 -10.63 9.48 -2.10
C ARG A 42 -9.78 8.33 -2.62
N GLU A 43 -9.90 8.04 -3.91
CA GLU A 43 -9.11 7.00 -4.56
C GLU A 43 -8.78 7.35 -6.02
N LEU A 44 -7.82 6.61 -6.58
CA LEU A 44 -7.51 6.61 -8.00
C LEU A 44 -8.33 5.49 -8.66
N ASP A 45 -8.89 5.78 -9.83
CA ASP A 45 -9.74 4.85 -10.59
C ASP A 45 -8.91 3.66 -11.12
N PHE A 46 -7.74 3.94 -11.68
CA PHE A 46 -6.75 2.94 -12.03
C PHE A 46 -5.35 3.52 -11.94
N VAL A 47 -4.39 2.78 -11.37
CA VAL A 47 -2.99 3.23 -11.24
C VAL A 47 -2.02 2.14 -11.68
N THR A 48 -0.98 2.53 -12.42
CA THR A 48 0.19 1.70 -12.73
C THR A 48 1.43 2.36 -12.16
N ILE A 49 2.23 1.60 -11.42
CA ILE A 49 3.45 2.10 -10.79
C ILE A 49 4.63 1.25 -11.28
N GLN A 50 5.59 1.89 -11.95
CA GLN A 50 6.87 1.28 -12.30
C GLN A 50 7.92 1.73 -11.29
N ILE A 51 8.57 0.78 -10.63
CA ILE A 51 9.66 1.06 -9.69
C ILE A 51 10.97 0.63 -10.34
N THR A 52 11.89 1.58 -10.52
CA THR A 52 13.15 1.33 -11.26
C THR A 52 14.22 0.63 -10.43
N HIS A 53 14.21 0.81 -9.10
CA HIS A 53 15.17 0.23 -8.16
C HIS A 53 14.44 -0.40 -6.95
N PRO A 54 13.64 -1.45 -7.14
CA PRO A 54 12.76 -2.00 -6.11
C PRO A 54 13.48 -2.63 -4.91
N GLY A 55 14.78 -2.96 -5.05
CA GLY A 55 15.60 -3.51 -3.98
C GLY A 55 16.19 -2.48 -3.01
N THR A 56 15.98 -1.18 -3.26
CA THR A 56 16.50 -0.10 -2.40
C THR A 56 15.93 -0.21 -0.98
N ARG A 57 16.78 -0.02 0.04
CA ARG A 57 16.40 -0.05 1.45
C ARG A 57 16.52 1.36 2.07
N PRO A 58 15.66 1.71 3.05
CA PRO A 58 14.56 0.93 3.63
C PRO A 58 13.38 0.72 2.65
N LEU A 59 12.58 -0.33 2.88
CA LEU A 59 11.36 -0.56 2.09
C LEU A 59 10.21 0.31 2.58
N VAL A 60 10.16 0.52 3.89
CA VAL A 60 9.15 1.34 4.53
C VAL A 60 9.50 2.83 4.37
N PRO A 61 8.56 3.68 3.94
CA PRO A 61 8.81 5.12 3.89
C PRO A 61 8.98 5.69 5.30
N ASP A 62 10.02 6.51 5.47
CA ASP A 62 10.23 7.28 6.70
C ASP A 62 9.31 8.50 6.71
N ILE A 63 8.64 8.72 7.84
CA ILE A 63 7.73 9.86 8.02
C ILE A 63 8.27 10.73 9.14
N PRO A 64 8.55 12.03 8.87
CA PRO A 64 9.04 12.93 9.89
C PRO A 64 8.10 13.00 11.10
N ALA A 65 8.65 12.74 12.29
CA ALA A 65 7.88 12.66 13.54
C ALA A 65 7.06 13.93 13.86
N HIS A 66 7.50 15.09 13.39
CA HIS A 66 6.80 16.37 13.59
C HIS A 66 5.45 16.47 12.87
N LEU A 67 5.17 15.56 11.91
CA LEU A 67 3.88 15.50 11.21
C LEU A 67 2.82 14.73 12.03
N GLY A 68 3.19 14.06 13.12
CA GLY A 68 2.26 13.29 13.95
C GLY A 68 1.66 12.06 13.24
N LEU A 69 2.25 11.65 12.12
CA LEU A 69 1.82 10.50 11.31
C LEU A 69 2.76 9.32 11.57
N THR A 70 2.18 8.12 11.62
CA THR A 70 2.95 6.87 11.71
C THR A 70 3.27 6.34 10.31
N PRO A 71 4.46 5.76 10.09
CA PRO A 71 4.75 5.00 8.88
C PRO A 71 3.66 3.97 8.56
N PRO A 72 3.45 3.62 7.28
CA PRO A 72 2.39 2.70 6.88
C PRO A 72 2.64 1.25 7.33
N ALA A 73 3.88 0.90 7.67
CA ALA A 73 4.31 -0.41 8.16
C ALA A 73 5.58 -0.26 9.01
N SER A 74 6.06 -1.35 9.61
CA SER A 74 7.42 -1.46 10.17
C SER A 74 8.26 -2.42 9.33
N GLU A 75 9.59 -2.29 9.37
CA GLU A 75 10.48 -3.24 8.68
C GLU A 75 10.32 -4.67 9.24
N GLU A 76 10.14 -4.82 10.56
CA GLU A 76 9.83 -6.11 11.20
C GLU A 76 8.55 -6.75 10.64
N TYR A 77 7.49 -5.95 10.45
CA TYR A 77 6.26 -6.44 9.85
C TYR A 77 6.48 -6.91 8.41
N VAL A 78 7.29 -6.17 7.63
CA VAL A 78 7.62 -6.56 6.25
C VAL A 78 8.41 -7.88 6.21
N GLU A 79 9.35 -8.07 7.13
CA GLU A 79 10.12 -9.31 7.26
C GLU A 79 9.23 -10.50 7.64
N ASP A 80 8.33 -10.33 8.62
CA ASP A 80 7.40 -11.39 9.01
C ASP A 80 6.40 -11.72 7.90
N TYR A 81 5.99 -10.73 7.10
CA TYR A 81 5.09 -10.94 5.97
C TYR A 81 5.68 -11.86 4.89
N LEU A 82 7.01 -11.99 4.79
CA LEU A 82 7.65 -12.95 3.87
C LEU A 82 7.23 -14.39 4.15
N ARG A 83 6.93 -14.75 5.41
CA ARG A 83 6.43 -16.09 5.74
C ARG A 83 5.09 -16.35 5.07
N TYR A 84 4.18 -15.39 5.13
CA TYR A 84 2.86 -15.48 4.48
C TYR A 84 2.94 -15.62 2.95
N LEU A 85 4.00 -15.08 2.34
CA LEU A 85 4.26 -15.20 0.91
C LEU A 85 4.88 -16.54 0.51
N MET A 86 5.66 -17.17 1.40
CA MET A 86 6.51 -18.32 1.04
C MET A 86 6.07 -19.65 1.66
N THR A 87 5.16 -19.64 2.64
CA THR A 87 4.70 -20.85 3.32
C THR A 87 3.20 -21.04 3.14
N SER A 88 2.74 -22.27 3.34
CA SER A 88 1.33 -22.62 3.38
C SER A 88 0.73 -22.52 4.78
N GLU A 89 1.42 -21.88 5.74
CA GLU A 89 1.02 -21.82 7.14
C GLU A 89 -0.09 -20.77 7.33
N LYS A 90 -1.32 -21.23 7.57
CA LYS A 90 -2.49 -20.38 7.83
C LYS A 90 -2.60 -20.01 9.30
N GLN A 91 -2.95 -18.76 9.56
CA GLN A 91 -3.40 -18.31 10.88
C GLN A 91 -4.87 -18.73 11.13
N GLU A 92 -5.32 -18.67 12.39
CA GLU A 92 -6.61 -19.21 12.89
C GLU A 92 -7.86 -18.66 12.17
N ASN A 93 -7.74 -17.65 11.31
CA ASN A 93 -8.85 -17.08 10.55
C ASN A 93 -8.53 -16.84 9.06
N GLU A 94 -7.51 -17.51 8.52
CA GLU A 94 -7.11 -17.37 7.12
C GLU A 94 -7.63 -18.53 6.28
N GLN A 95 -8.28 -18.20 5.16
CA GLN A 95 -8.78 -19.21 4.21
C GLN A 95 -7.67 -19.70 3.28
N TYR A 96 -6.69 -18.85 2.99
CA TYR A 96 -5.56 -19.13 2.14
C TYR A 96 -4.32 -18.34 2.57
N THR A 97 -3.16 -18.79 2.09
CA THR A 97 -1.91 -18.01 2.03
C THR A 97 -1.47 -17.88 0.58
N TYR A 98 -0.59 -16.93 0.27
CA TYR A 98 -0.04 -16.85 -1.08
C TYR A 98 0.93 -17.99 -1.38
N GLY A 99 1.64 -18.49 -0.35
CA GLY A 99 2.59 -19.60 -0.50
C GLY A 99 1.95 -20.94 -0.88
N GLU A 100 0.64 -21.15 -0.67
CA GLU A 100 -0.07 -22.34 -1.15
C GLU A 100 -0.13 -22.48 -2.67
N TYR A 101 0.10 -21.39 -3.41
CA TYR A 101 0.01 -21.34 -4.87
C TYR A 101 1.37 -21.18 -5.57
N LEU A 102 2.47 -21.25 -4.82
CA LEU A 102 3.85 -21.26 -5.32
C LEU A 102 4.36 -22.70 -5.49
#